data_AF-A0A8J3NU81-F1
#
_entry.id   AF-A0A8J3NU81-F1
#
_cell.length_a   1.000
_cell.length_b   1.000
_cell.length_c   1.000
_cell.angle_alpha   90.00
_cell.angle_beta   90.00
_cell.angle_gamma   90.00
#
_symmetry.space_group_name_H-M   'P 1'
#
loop_
_entity.id
_entity.type
_entity.pdbx_description
1 polymer ?
#
loop_
_entity_poly.entity_id
_entity_poly.type
_entity_poly.pdbx_seq_one_letter_code
_entity_poly.pdbx_strand_id
1 'polypeptide(L)'
;MEESVDGQGRDEVAEAPSHRRDVERAFWREIATGCTSEAAAVAVGVSPVAGTRWYRDRGGMPMFMRARVKGRCLSFAEPEEIALFTLYAMALALGLRRGEALGLRWQDADLNEGLIFVRQTVQRLNGQLVFGPVESDGSERVVGLPAPCLDALKRHRMAQQAERKSAVGKWREHGLIFTTTIGTPIEPRNLNRHFVRLLGLAGPDRIQLHDLRHSCATLLDEQGVPIEKIQDVL
;
A
#
# COMPACT_ATOMS: atom_id res chain seq x y z
N MET A 1 -62.03 -36.49 -19.27
CA MET A 1 -62.44 -35.39 -20.16
C MET A 1 -63.33 -34.50 -19.33
N GLU A 2 -63.01 -33.25 -19.04
CA GLU A 2 -62.03 -32.31 -19.58
C GLU A 2 -61.66 -31.29 -18.49
N GLU A 3 -60.42 -30.82 -18.57
CA GLU A 3 -59.85 -29.71 -17.80
C GLU A 3 -60.59 -28.39 -18.09
N SER A 4 -60.64 -27.53 -17.08
CA SER A 4 -60.92 -26.10 -17.24
C SER A 4 -59.68 -25.28 -16.91
N VAL A 5 -59.34 -24.44 -17.87
CA VAL A 5 -58.28 -23.41 -17.93
C VAL A 5 -58.76 -22.16 -17.16
N ASP A 6 -57.92 -21.52 -16.34
CA ASP A 6 -57.23 -20.27 -16.70
C ASP A 6 -56.40 -19.70 -15.54
N GLY A 7 -55.31 -19.02 -15.90
CA GLY A 7 -54.20 -18.68 -15.02
C GLY A 7 -54.31 -17.37 -14.23
N GLN A 8 -53.40 -17.23 -13.26
CA GLN A 8 -52.64 -16.00 -12.97
C GLN A 8 -51.61 -16.29 -11.87
N GLY A 9 -50.34 -16.05 -12.17
CA GLY A 9 -49.25 -16.15 -11.21
C GLY A 9 -49.13 -14.92 -10.30
N ARG A 10 -48.26 -15.04 -9.29
CA ARG A 10 -47.20 -14.05 -8.99
C ARG A 10 -46.26 -14.60 -7.94
N ASP A 11 -44.98 -14.42 -8.26
CA ASP A 11 -43.78 -14.58 -7.45
C ASP A 11 -43.90 -14.04 -6.03
N GLU A 12 -43.21 -14.67 -5.07
CA GLU A 12 -42.60 -13.92 -3.98
C GLU A 12 -41.25 -14.50 -3.51
N VAL A 13 -40.23 -14.06 -4.28
CA VAL A 13 -38.90 -13.56 -3.88
C VAL A 13 -37.90 -14.49 -3.20
N ALA A 14 -36.98 -14.99 -4.03
CA ALA A 14 -35.59 -15.21 -3.68
C ALA A 14 -35.00 -13.93 -3.05
N GLU A 15 -34.78 -13.93 -1.74
CA GLU A 15 -34.22 -12.81 -1.00
C GLU A 15 -32.80 -12.47 -1.53
N ALA A 16 -32.65 -11.22 -1.94
CA ALA A 16 -31.76 -10.80 -3.00
C ALA A 16 -30.26 -10.74 -2.62
N PRO A 17 -29.35 -10.78 -3.61
CA PRO A 17 -27.92 -10.47 -3.45
C PRO A 17 -27.63 -9.03 -2.95
N SER A 18 -28.64 -8.19 -2.69
CA SER A 18 -28.49 -6.85 -2.11
C SER A 18 -28.18 -6.87 -0.62
N HIS A 19 -28.85 -7.72 0.18
CA HIS A 19 -28.64 -7.81 1.62
C HIS A 19 -27.18 -8.15 1.94
N ARG A 20 -26.59 -9.07 1.17
CA ARG A 20 -25.17 -9.44 1.31
C ARG A 20 -24.22 -8.28 1.02
N ARG A 21 -24.53 -7.41 0.06
CA ARG A 21 -23.73 -6.21 -0.26
C ARG A 21 -23.89 -5.11 0.78
N ASP A 22 -25.07 -4.98 1.37
CA ASP A 22 -25.35 -3.99 2.41
C ASP A 22 -24.68 -4.36 3.74
N VAL A 23 -24.72 -5.65 4.10
CA VAL A 23 -23.98 -6.21 5.24
C VAL A 23 -22.47 -6.09 5.03
N GLU A 24 -21.97 -6.34 3.81
CA GLU A 24 -20.55 -6.15 3.49
C GLU A 24 -20.13 -4.68 3.56
N ARG A 25 -20.96 -3.73 3.10
CA ARG A 25 -20.71 -2.29 3.28
C ARG A 25 -20.69 -1.87 4.74
N ALA A 26 -21.63 -2.37 5.55
CA ALA A 26 -21.64 -2.09 6.99
C ALA A 26 -20.36 -2.65 7.66
N PHE A 27 -19.90 -3.83 7.25
CA PHE A 27 -18.67 -4.45 7.76
C PHE A 27 -17.46 -3.54 7.51
N TRP A 28 -17.32 -3.00 6.30
CA TRP A 28 -16.22 -2.09 5.96
C TRP A 28 -16.31 -0.72 6.67
N ARG A 29 -17.51 -0.23 6.99
CA ARG A 29 -17.64 0.97 7.85
C ARG A 29 -17.10 0.73 9.26
N GLU A 30 -17.38 -0.44 9.85
CA GLU A 30 -16.83 -0.81 11.16
C GLU A 30 -15.31 -1.00 11.13
N ILE A 31 -14.76 -1.51 10.02
CA ILE A 31 -13.31 -1.55 9.83
C ILE A 31 -12.70 -0.14 9.79
N ALA A 32 -13.34 0.80 9.07
CA ALA A 32 -12.87 2.18 8.93
C ALA A 32 -12.89 2.99 10.24
N THR A 33 -13.78 2.67 11.18
CA THR A 33 -13.76 3.25 12.55
C THR A 33 -12.63 2.67 13.42
N GLY A 34 -12.01 1.60 12.95
CA GLY A 34 -10.83 0.99 13.52
C GLY A 34 -11.09 -0.28 14.36
N CYS A 35 -12.19 -0.97 14.09
CA CYS A 35 -12.46 -2.28 14.67
C CYS A 35 -11.60 -3.39 14.04
N THR A 36 -11.36 -4.48 14.76
CA THR A 36 -10.76 -5.69 14.18
C THR A 36 -11.74 -6.38 13.24
N SER A 37 -11.25 -7.19 12.29
CA SER A 37 -12.13 -7.95 11.38
C SER A 37 -13.12 -8.86 12.11
N GLU A 38 -12.74 -9.36 13.29
CA GLU A 38 -13.61 -10.18 14.14
C GLU A 38 -14.68 -9.33 14.82
N ALA A 39 -14.31 -8.16 15.37
CA ALA A 39 -15.26 -7.25 16.01
C ALA A 39 -16.24 -6.64 15.01
N ALA A 40 -15.77 -6.24 13.83
CA ALA A 40 -16.60 -5.75 12.73
C ALA A 40 -17.57 -6.83 12.23
N ALA A 41 -17.14 -8.10 12.16
CA ALA A 41 -18.02 -9.21 11.79
C ALA A 41 -19.16 -9.40 12.78
N VAL A 42 -18.85 -9.39 14.08
CA VAL A 42 -19.85 -9.51 15.14
C VAL A 42 -20.81 -8.32 15.11
N ALA A 43 -20.32 -7.10 14.89
CA ALA A 43 -21.13 -5.89 14.83
C ALA A 43 -22.17 -5.92 13.69
N VAL A 44 -21.85 -6.57 12.56
CA VAL A 44 -22.76 -6.68 11.40
C VAL A 44 -23.50 -8.01 11.31
N GLY A 45 -23.45 -8.82 12.38
CA GLY A 45 -24.21 -10.07 12.47
C GLY A 45 -23.66 -11.23 11.63
N VAL A 46 -22.37 -11.20 11.28
CA VAL A 46 -21.70 -12.22 10.48
C VAL A 46 -20.70 -13.00 11.33
N SER A 47 -20.43 -14.26 11.00
CA SER A 47 -19.47 -15.05 11.77
C SER A 47 -18.06 -14.43 11.70
N PRO A 48 -17.26 -14.46 12.79
CA PRO A 48 -15.90 -13.93 12.79
C PRO A 48 -15.01 -14.52 11.69
N VAL A 49 -15.20 -15.82 11.38
CA VAL A 49 -14.48 -16.51 10.29
C VAL A 49 -14.84 -15.93 8.92
N ALA A 50 -16.12 -15.61 8.69
CA ALA A 50 -16.56 -14.98 7.45
C ALA A 50 -16.04 -13.53 7.32
N GLY A 51 -16.05 -12.75 8.40
CA GLY A 51 -15.48 -11.39 8.39
C GLY A 51 -13.97 -11.38 8.16
N THR A 52 -13.21 -12.27 8.82
CA THR A 52 -11.77 -12.45 8.56
C THR A 52 -11.50 -12.89 7.13
N ARG A 53 -12.39 -13.71 6.54
CA ARG A 53 -12.30 -14.09 5.12
C ARG A 53 -12.61 -12.91 4.20
N TRP A 54 -13.64 -12.11 4.46
CA TRP A 54 -13.97 -10.91 3.66
C TRP A 54 -12.85 -9.89 3.69
N TYR A 55 -12.30 -9.68 4.88
CA TYR A 55 -11.15 -8.83 5.10
C TYR A 55 -9.92 -9.30 4.29
N ARG A 56 -9.60 -10.60 4.35
CA ARG A 56 -8.48 -11.19 3.62
C ARG A 56 -8.68 -11.20 2.11
N ASP A 57 -9.89 -11.52 1.64
CA ASP A 57 -10.19 -11.72 0.21
C ASP A 57 -10.35 -10.39 -0.56
N ARG A 58 -10.58 -9.24 0.13
CA ARG A 58 -10.69 -7.90 -0.49
C ARG A 58 -9.54 -6.94 -0.11
N GLY A 59 -8.42 -7.47 0.40
CA GLY A 59 -7.21 -6.68 0.62
C GLY A 59 -7.21 -5.81 1.88
N GLY A 60 -8.06 -6.13 2.86
CA GLY A 60 -8.00 -5.56 4.21
C GLY A 60 -6.68 -5.95 4.87
N MET A 61 -5.82 -4.96 5.10
CA MET A 61 -4.56 -5.13 5.82
C MET A 61 -4.87 -5.05 7.32
N PRO A 62 -4.60 -6.10 8.14
CA PRO A 62 -4.84 -6.08 9.57
C PRO A 62 -4.43 -4.74 10.14
N MET A 63 -5.31 -4.07 10.89
CA MET A 63 -4.98 -2.77 11.46
C MET A 63 -3.95 -2.95 12.58
N PHE A 64 -2.70 -3.20 12.20
CA PHE A 64 -1.58 -3.40 13.11
C PHE A 64 -1.07 -2.07 13.68
N MET A 65 -1.77 -0.95 13.47
CA MET A 65 -1.44 0.33 14.07
C MET A 65 -1.99 0.55 15.49
N ARG A 66 -2.61 -0.46 16.13
CA ARG A 66 -2.98 -0.39 17.56
C ARG A 66 -2.37 -1.45 18.47
N ALA A 67 -1.57 -2.38 17.94
CA ALA A 67 -0.70 -3.16 18.81
C ALA A 67 0.42 -2.22 19.30
N ARG A 68 0.24 -1.65 20.49
CA ARG A 68 1.37 -1.11 21.27
C ARG A 68 2.41 -2.21 21.29
N VAL A 69 3.48 -2.04 20.51
CA VAL A 69 4.62 -2.93 20.41
C VAL A 69 5.13 -3.15 21.84
N LYS A 70 4.63 -4.21 22.49
CA LYS A 70 5.12 -4.63 23.79
C LYS A 70 6.45 -5.29 23.53
N GLY A 71 7.51 -4.53 23.77
CA GLY A 71 8.89 -5.01 23.77
C GLY A 71 9.71 -4.41 22.65
N ARG A 72 10.51 -3.40 23.02
CA ARG A 72 11.53 -2.72 22.21
C ARG A 72 10.92 -1.95 21.04
N CYS A 73 10.71 -0.66 21.27
CA CYS A 73 10.93 0.33 20.21
C CYS A 73 12.24 -0.06 19.52
N LEU A 74 12.16 -0.44 18.23
CA LEU A 74 13.30 -0.39 17.34
C LEU A 74 13.81 1.04 17.44
N SER A 75 14.86 1.26 18.23
CA SER A 75 15.71 2.41 18.00
C SER A 75 16.13 2.28 16.54
N PHE A 76 15.62 3.16 15.69
CA PHE A 76 16.02 3.27 14.29
C PHE A 76 17.50 3.65 14.27
N ALA A 77 18.37 2.67 14.47
CA ALA A 77 19.80 2.88 14.69
C ALA A 77 20.57 2.88 13.37
N GLU A 78 20.07 2.15 12.36
CA GLU A 78 20.74 2.00 11.08
C GLU A 78 20.01 2.78 9.96
N PRO A 79 20.72 3.62 9.20
CA PRO A 79 20.18 4.37 8.07
C PRO A 79 19.40 3.52 7.03
N GLU A 80 19.81 2.27 6.83
CA GLU A 80 19.15 1.33 5.92
C GLU A 80 17.71 1.00 6.37
N GLU A 81 17.46 0.87 7.68
CA GLU A 81 16.12 0.62 8.21
C GLU A 81 15.21 1.84 8.05
N ILE A 82 15.76 3.05 8.24
CA ILE A 82 15.06 4.32 8.01
C ILE A 82 14.63 4.43 6.55
N ALA A 83 15.53 4.08 5.62
CA ALA A 83 15.26 4.10 4.18
C ALA A 83 14.11 3.15 3.80
N LEU A 84 14.18 1.90 4.26
CA LEU A 84 13.19 0.87 3.91
C LEU A 84 11.82 1.15 4.55
N PHE A 85 11.79 1.60 5.80
CA PHE A 85 10.53 2.01 6.44
C PHE A 85 9.89 3.19 5.72
N THR A 86 10.69 4.22 5.37
CA THR A 86 10.21 5.38 4.62
C THR A 86 9.67 4.96 3.25
N LEU A 87 10.35 4.04 2.56
CA LEU A 87 9.88 3.48 1.28
C LEU A 87 8.52 2.81 1.44
N TYR A 88 8.32 1.95 2.44
CA TYR A 88 7.05 1.25 2.65
C TYR A 88 5.92 2.21 3.04
N ALA A 89 6.21 3.20 3.89
CA ALA A 89 5.25 4.24 4.25
C ALA A 89 4.80 5.03 3.01
N MET A 90 5.73 5.40 2.13
CA MET A 90 5.41 6.08 0.88
C MET A 90 4.64 5.18 -0.10
N ALA A 91 5.03 3.91 -0.23
CA ALA A 91 4.34 2.98 -1.12
C ALA A 91 2.88 2.78 -0.70
N LEU A 92 2.60 2.72 0.61
CA LEU A 92 1.25 2.63 1.15
C LEU A 92 0.48 3.95 1.04
N ALA A 93 1.10 5.08 1.38
CA ALA A 93 0.43 6.37 1.43
C ALA A 93 0.15 6.96 0.04
N LEU A 94 1.05 6.74 -0.91
CA LEU A 94 0.99 7.30 -2.26
C LEU A 94 0.63 6.23 -3.32
N GLY A 95 0.40 4.99 -2.88
CA GLY A 95 0.07 3.87 -3.75
C GLY A 95 1.12 3.58 -4.83
N LEU A 96 2.41 3.78 -4.55
CA LEU A 96 3.47 3.60 -5.55
C LEU A 96 3.61 2.13 -5.95
N ARG A 97 3.79 1.87 -7.25
CA ARG A 97 4.28 0.56 -7.68
C ARG A 97 5.72 0.38 -7.19
N ARG A 98 6.14 -0.86 -6.94
CA ARG A 98 7.52 -1.16 -6.48
C ARG A 98 8.60 -0.50 -7.34
N GLY A 99 8.47 -0.57 -8.66
CA GLY A 99 9.43 0.02 -9.59
C GLY A 99 9.44 1.55 -9.52
N GLU A 100 8.28 2.18 -9.33
CA GLU A 100 8.15 3.63 -9.14
C GLU A 100 8.82 4.06 -7.83
N ALA A 101 8.52 3.39 -6.72
CA ALA A 101 9.12 3.67 -5.41
C ALA A 101 10.65 3.58 -5.46
N LEU A 102 11.18 2.53 -6.09
CA LEU A 102 12.62 2.33 -6.27
C LEU A 102 13.25 3.29 -7.31
N GLY A 103 12.44 3.86 -8.20
CA GLY A 103 12.85 4.78 -9.24
C GLY A 103 12.79 6.25 -8.84
N LEU A 104 12.22 6.59 -7.68
CA LEU A 104 12.12 7.98 -7.23
C LEU A 104 13.49 8.62 -7.05
N ARG A 105 13.61 9.87 -7.53
CA ARG A 105 14.83 10.68 -7.43
C ARG A 105 14.59 11.94 -6.61
N TRP A 106 15.62 12.45 -5.96
CA TRP A 106 15.52 13.68 -5.17
C TRP A 106 15.14 14.90 -6.01
N GLN A 107 15.54 14.94 -7.29
CA GLN A 107 15.15 16.01 -8.22
C GLN A 107 13.65 16.01 -8.55
N ASP A 108 12.96 14.90 -8.30
CA ASP A 108 11.54 14.72 -8.56
C ASP A 108 10.70 14.85 -7.26
N ALA A 109 11.30 15.35 -6.17
CA ALA A 109 10.62 15.57 -4.89
C ALA A 109 10.75 17.03 -4.42
N ASP A 110 9.64 17.74 -4.39
CA ASP A 110 9.54 19.06 -3.78
C ASP A 110 9.11 18.93 -2.32
N LEU A 111 10.09 18.99 -1.41
CA LEU A 111 9.84 18.88 0.03
C LEU A 111 9.31 20.18 0.66
N ASN A 112 9.30 21.29 -0.07
CA ASN A 112 8.75 22.56 0.41
C ASN A 112 7.25 22.59 0.15
N GLU A 113 6.85 22.27 -1.08
CA GLU A 113 5.45 22.17 -1.49
C GLU A 113 4.81 20.83 -1.07
N GLY A 114 5.62 19.85 -0.68
CA GLY A 114 5.14 18.52 -0.29
C GLY A 114 4.60 17.74 -1.48
N LEU A 115 5.31 17.74 -2.60
CA LEU A 115 4.90 17.09 -3.85
C LEU A 115 5.97 16.09 -4.33
N ILE A 116 5.53 14.97 -4.90
CA ILE A 116 6.39 14.03 -5.62
C ILE A 116 5.90 13.86 -7.06
N PHE A 117 6.85 13.92 -7.99
CA PHE A 117 6.65 13.65 -9.41
C PHE A 117 7.08 12.21 -9.71
N VAL A 118 6.13 11.34 -10.03
CA VAL A 118 6.43 9.93 -10.36
C VAL A 118 6.77 9.82 -11.85
N ARG A 119 8.06 9.95 -12.19
CA ARG A 119 8.54 10.03 -13.59
C ARG A 119 9.37 8.84 -14.07
N GLN A 120 9.85 8.02 -13.14
CA GLN A 120 10.79 6.95 -13.45
C GLN A 120 10.39 5.68 -12.72
N THR A 121 10.61 4.54 -13.38
CA THR A 121 10.44 3.22 -12.79
C THR A 121 11.72 2.39 -12.95
N VAL A 122 11.98 1.53 -11.98
CA VAL A 122 13.06 0.52 -12.02
C VAL A 122 12.47 -0.83 -12.32
N GLN A 123 12.99 -1.49 -13.34
CA GLN A 123 12.63 -2.85 -13.70
C GLN A 123 13.88 -3.71 -13.87
N ARG A 124 13.71 -5.03 -13.76
CA ARG A 124 14.79 -5.97 -14.03
C ARG A 124 14.54 -6.64 -15.38
N LEU A 125 15.31 -6.26 -16.39
CA LEU A 125 15.25 -6.79 -17.75
C LEU A 125 16.56 -7.52 -18.05
N ASN A 126 16.48 -8.74 -18.56
CA ASN A 126 17.65 -9.55 -18.94
C ASN A 126 18.75 -9.64 -17.86
N GLY A 127 18.36 -9.67 -16.57
CA GLY A 127 19.30 -9.75 -15.46
C GLY A 127 19.98 -8.43 -15.08
N GLN A 128 19.57 -7.30 -15.64
CA GLN A 128 20.07 -5.97 -15.28
C GLN A 128 18.94 -5.08 -14.79
N LEU A 129 19.28 -4.14 -13.88
CA LEU A 129 18.36 -3.09 -13.48
C LEU A 129 18.36 -2.02 -14.55
N VAL A 130 17.18 -1.78 -15.11
CA VAL A 130 16.95 -0.78 -16.16
C VAL A 130 16.02 0.28 -15.59
N PHE A 131 16.43 1.54 -15.77
CA PHE A 131 15.59 2.70 -15.52
C PHE A 131 14.84 3.02 -16.80
N GLY A 132 13.53 3.19 -16.68
CA GLY A 132 12.68 3.63 -17.78
C GLY A 132 11.75 4.74 -17.34
N PRO A 133 11.19 5.51 -18.28
CA PRO A 133 10.02 6.32 -17.99
C PRO A 133 8.88 5.42 -17.49
N VAL A 134 7.95 5.99 -16.75
CA VAL A 134 6.66 5.31 -16.56
C VAL A 134 6.01 5.23 -17.96
N GLU A 135 5.61 4.04 -18.43
CA GLU A 135 5.14 3.87 -19.82
C GLU A 135 4.02 4.88 -20.15
N SER A 136 4.19 5.58 -21.29
CA SER A 136 3.36 6.67 -21.85
C SER A 136 1.90 6.24 -22.02
N ASP A 137 0.86 6.95 -21.54
CA ASP A 137 0.31 8.20 -22.09
C ASP A 137 -0.51 8.99 -21.02
N GLY A 138 -0.09 8.94 -19.76
CA GLY A 138 -0.80 9.61 -18.66
C GLY A 138 -0.38 9.19 -17.25
N SER A 139 0.75 8.48 -17.13
CA SER A 139 1.20 7.84 -15.90
C SER A 139 2.20 8.69 -15.09
N GLU A 140 2.72 9.77 -15.68
CA GLU A 140 3.42 10.82 -14.95
C GLU A 140 2.42 11.59 -14.08
N ARG A 141 2.38 11.23 -12.80
CA ARG A 141 1.46 11.84 -11.84
C ARG A 141 2.21 12.61 -10.77
N VAL A 142 1.57 13.69 -10.31
CA VAL A 142 1.99 14.45 -9.15
C VAL A 142 1.19 13.96 -7.97
N VAL A 143 1.87 13.49 -6.92
CA VAL A 143 1.22 13.00 -5.70
C VAL A 143 1.61 13.92 -4.54
N GLY A 144 0.60 14.38 -3.80
CA GLY A 144 0.81 15.11 -2.55
C GLY A 144 1.41 14.20 -1.49
N LEU A 145 2.40 14.70 -0.75
CA LEU A 145 3.01 14.02 0.38
C LEU A 145 2.23 14.31 1.66
N PRO A 146 1.61 13.30 2.29
CA PRO A 146 1.10 13.47 3.65
C PRO A 146 2.22 13.90 4.60
N ALA A 147 1.92 14.75 5.58
CA ALA A 147 2.91 15.28 6.51
C ALA A 147 3.80 14.19 7.16
N PRO A 148 3.28 13.01 7.58
CA PRO A 148 4.14 11.94 8.09
C PRO A 148 5.17 11.41 7.08
N CYS A 149 4.80 11.34 5.80
CA CYS A 149 5.70 10.92 4.72
C CYS A 149 6.75 11.98 4.43
N LEU A 150 6.37 13.27 4.47
CA LEU A 150 7.30 14.38 4.30
C LEU A 150 8.37 14.39 5.41
N ASP A 151 7.96 14.19 6.67
CA ASP A 151 8.89 14.11 7.80
C ASP A 151 9.82 12.91 7.70
N ALA A 152 9.28 11.75 7.30
CA ALA A 152 10.07 10.54 7.07
C ALA A 152 11.13 10.76 5.96
N LEU A 153 10.74 11.38 4.84
CA LEU A 153 11.67 11.73 3.75
C LEU A 153 12.75 12.71 4.19
N LYS A 154 12.42 13.72 5.01
CA LYS A 154 13.42 14.67 5.54
C LYS A 154 14.46 13.96 6.40
N ARG A 155 14.02 13.08 7.32
CA ARG A 155 14.93 12.27 8.14
C ARG A 155 15.80 11.34 7.29
N HIS A 156 15.19 10.68 6.31
CA HIS A 156 15.90 9.82 5.37
C HIS A 156 16.96 10.57 4.57
N ARG A 157 16.64 11.77 4.07
CA ARG A 157 17.60 12.63 3.35
C ARG A 157 18.84 12.94 4.19
N MET A 158 18.64 13.25 5.47
CA MET A 158 19.74 13.51 6.40
C MET A 158 20.60 12.27 6.63
N ALA A 159 19.97 11.10 6.84
CA ALA A 159 20.66 9.83 7.02
C ALA A 159 21.49 9.46 5.78
N GLN A 160 20.90 9.53 4.58
CA GLN A 160 21.59 9.23 3.33
C GLN A 160 22.76 10.19 3.06
N GLN A 161 22.64 11.47 3.42
CA GLN A 161 23.75 12.42 3.31
C GLN A 161 24.92 12.05 4.25
N ALA A 162 24.64 11.52 5.43
CA ALA A 162 25.67 11.01 6.32
C ALA A 162 26.33 9.73 5.75
N GLU A 163 25.55 8.80 5.21
CA GLU A 163 26.08 7.61 4.52
C GLU A 163 26.99 7.99 3.35
N ARG A 164 26.55 8.95 2.51
CA ARG A 164 27.34 9.46 1.39
C ARG A 164 28.69 10.01 1.83
N LYS A 165 28.73 10.75 2.94
CA LYS A 165 29.99 11.30 3.50
C LYS A 165 30.89 10.18 4.02
N SER A 166 30.32 9.12 4.60
CA SER A 166 31.05 7.97 5.12
C SER A 166 31.51 7.00 4.02
N ALA A 167 30.82 6.93 2.89
CA ALA A 167 31.10 6.05 1.75
C ALA A 167 32.11 6.65 0.76
N VAL A 168 33.17 7.31 1.25
CA VAL A 168 34.18 7.99 0.42
C VAL A 168 34.76 7.04 -0.63
N GLY A 169 34.71 7.44 -1.90
CA GLY A 169 35.23 6.67 -3.03
C GLY A 169 34.40 5.45 -3.45
N LYS A 170 33.35 5.09 -2.70
CA LYS A 170 32.44 3.97 -3.02
C LYS A 170 31.05 4.43 -3.43
N TRP A 171 30.64 5.62 -3.01
CA TRP A 171 29.35 6.20 -3.34
C TRP A 171 29.15 6.31 -4.86
N ARG A 172 28.06 5.74 -5.37
CA ARG A 172 27.65 5.88 -6.76
C ARG A 172 26.49 6.87 -6.86
N GLU A 173 26.68 7.92 -7.64
CA GLU A 173 25.68 8.97 -7.80
C GLU A 173 24.63 8.55 -8.83
N HIS A 174 23.42 8.23 -8.35
CA HIS A 174 22.25 7.94 -9.18
C HIS A 174 21.10 8.93 -8.94
N GLY A 175 21.23 9.85 -7.98
CA GLY A 175 20.18 10.81 -7.61
C GLY A 175 18.92 10.19 -6.98
N LEU A 176 18.94 8.90 -6.67
CA LEU A 176 17.80 8.16 -6.12
C LEU A 176 17.52 8.53 -4.66
N ILE A 177 16.23 8.56 -4.31
CA ILE A 177 15.79 8.72 -2.92
C ILE A 177 16.17 7.49 -2.11
N PHE A 178 15.85 6.29 -2.61
CA PHE A 178 16.14 5.04 -1.93
C PHE A 178 17.30 4.31 -2.61
N THR A 179 18.40 4.16 -1.89
CA THR A 179 19.63 3.52 -2.37
C THR A 179 20.12 2.50 -1.35
N THR A 180 21.10 1.69 -1.75
CA THR A 180 21.97 1.00 -0.80
C THR A 180 22.86 2.00 -0.06
N THR A 181 23.59 1.53 0.95
CA THR A 181 24.58 2.31 1.73
C THR A 181 25.71 2.91 0.89
N ILE A 182 25.88 2.47 -0.36
CA ILE A 182 26.89 2.97 -1.32
C ILE A 182 26.25 3.71 -2.51
N GLY A 183 24.98 4.10 -2.41
CA GLY A 183 24.29 4.91 -3.44
C GLY A 183 23.78 4.12 -4.64
N THR A 184 23.98 2.79 -4.70
CA THR A 184 23.47 1.98 -5.81
C THR A 184 21.97 1.74 -5.70
N PRO A 185 21.29 1.41 -6.81
CA PRO A 185 19.87 1.08 -6.78
C PRO A 185 19.62 -0.17 -5.93
N ILE A 186 18.51 -0.18 -5.18
CA ILE A 186 18.08 -1.36 -4.42
C ILE A 186 17.49 -2.37 -5.40
N GLU A 187 17.97 -3.62 -5.33
CA GLU A 187 17.43 -4.72 -6.14
C GLU A 187 15.98 -5.02 -5.72
N PRO A 188 14.98 -4.99 -6.65
CA PRO A 188 13.58 -5.22 -6.33
C PRO A 188 13.31 -6.56 -5.62
N ARG A 189 14.09 -7.61 -5.93
CA ARG A 189 13.99 -8.91 -5.25
C ARG A 189 14.44 -8.83 -3.79
N ASN A 190 15.47 -8.04 -3.49
CA ASN A 190 15.95 -7.84 -2.12
C ASN A 190 14.93 -7.07 -1.30
N LEU A 191 14.31 -6.03 -1.88
CA LEU A 191 13.25 -5.27 -1.23
C LEU A 191 12.05 -6.16 -0.84
N ASN A 192 11.62 -7.03 -1.76
CA ASN A 192 10.55 -8.00 -1.49
C ASN A 192 10.93 -8.98 -0.37
N ARG A 193 12.15 -9.54 -0.42
CA ARG A 193 12.63 -10.47 0.60
C ARG A 193 12.67 -9.80 1.98
N HIS A 194 13.11 -8.54 2.03
CA HIS A 194 13.12 -7.75 3.26
C HIS A 194 11.70 -7.51 3.79
N PHE A 195 10.77 -7.12 2.90
CA PHE A 195 9.37 -6.89 3.27
C PHE A 195 8.70 -8.15 3.83
N VAL A 196 8.86 -9.30 3.16
CA VAL A 196 8.33 -10.59 3.65
C VAL A 196 8.95 -10.96 4.99
N ARG A 197 10.25 -10.69 5.20
CA ARG A 197 10.90 -10.93 6.50
C ARG A 197 10.30 -10.08 7.61
N LEU A 198 10.06 -8.80 7.36
CA LEU A 198 9.39 -7.91 8.32
C LEU A 198 7.98 -8.39 8.66
N LEU A 199 7.23 -8.88 7.66
CA LEU A 199 5.89 -9.41 7.87
C LEU A 199 5.88 -10.77 8.58
N GLY A 200 6.84 -11.65 8.31
CA GLY A 200 7.00 -12.91 9.03
C GLY A 200 7.28 -12.70 10.53
N LEU A 201 7.84 -11.53 10.91
CA LEU A 201 7.99 -11.11 12.30
C LEU A 201 6.69 -10.53 12.89
N ALA A 202 5.72 -10.16 12.05
CA ALA A 202 4.46 -9.51 12.42
C ALA A 202 3.22 -10.41 12.29
N GLY A 203 3.34 -11.63 11.73
CA GLY A 203 2.26 -12.62 11.64
C GLY A 203 1.45 -12.75 10.32
N PRO A 204 1.47 -11.82 9.34
CA PRO A 204 0.80 -12.06 8.05
C PRO A 204 1.69 -12.82 7.06
N ASP A 205 1.35 -14.08 6.81
CA ASP A 205 2.15 -15.00 5.98
C ASP A 205 2.12 -14.72 4.45
N ARG A 206 1.36 -13.73 3.95
CA ARG A 206 1.05 -13.63 2.51
C ARG A 206 0.94 -12.23 1.88
N ILE A 207 1.34 -11.16 2.56
CA ILE A 207 1.28 -9.81 1.95
C ILE A 207 2.56 -9.56 1.15
N GLN A 208 2.40 -9.21 -0.12
CA GLN A 208 3.48 -8.76 -0.99
C GLN A 208 3.54 -7.23 -1.02
N LEU A 209 4.68 -6.69 -1.41
CA LEU A 209 4.86 -5.24 -1.48
C LEU A 209 3.86 -4.56 -2.44
N HIS A 210 3.43 -5.27 -3.49
CA HIS A 210 2.45 -4.75 -4.45
C HIS A 210 1.05 -4.60 -3.83
N ASP A 211 0.74 -5.36 -2.78
CA ASP A 211 -0.54 -5.29 -2.08
C ASP A 211 -0.70 -3.97 -1.31
N LEU A 212 0.40 -3.29 -0.95
CA LEU A 212 0.33 -1.97 -0.31
C LEU A 212 -0.41 -0.94 -1.17
N ARG A 213 -0.26 -1.03 -2.49
CA ARG A 213 -0.98 -0.17 -3.43
C ARG A 213 -2.47 -0.51 -3.48
N HIS A 214 -2.82 -1.79 -3.37
CA HIS A 214 -4.22 -2.20 -3.24
C HIS A 214 -4.82 -1.71 -1.92
N SER A 215 -4.08 -1.79 -0.82
CA SER A 215 -4.50 -1.21 0.46
C SER A 215 -4.67 0.30 0.39
N CYS A 216 -3.82 1.02 -0.36
CA CYS A 216 -3.99 2.45 -0.62
C CYS A 216 -5.32 2.74 -1.33
N ALA A 217 -5.64 1.98 -2.38
CA ALA A 217 -6.91 2.10 -3.09
C ALA A 217 -8.12 1.89 -2.17
N THR A 218 -8.08 0.84 -1.35
CA THR A 218 -9.14 0.54 -0.38
C THR A 218 -9.29 1.65 0.65
N LEU A 219 -8.19 2.18 1.20
CA LEU A 219 -8.24 3.28 2.17
C LEU A 219 -8.82 4.57 1.57
N LEU A 220 -8.53 4.87 0.30
CA LEU A 220 -9.09 6.04 -0.37
C LEU A 220 -10.60 5.86 -0.67
N ASP A 221 -11.01 4.65 -1.08
CA ASP A 221 -12.42 4.30 -1.30
C ASP A 221 -13.22 4.39 0.01
N GLU A 222 -12.67 3.88 1.12
CA GLU A 222 -13.26 4.00 2.47
C GLU A 222 -13.40 5.46 2.93
N GLN A 223 -12.50 6.33 2.51
CA GLN A 223 -12.57 7.78 2.75
C GLN A 223 -13.57 8.49 1.84
N GLY A 224 -14.26 7.76 0.95
CA GLY A 224 -15.27 8.29 0.05
C GLY A 224 -14.69 9.03 -1.16
N VAL A 225 -13.42 8.79 -1.50
CA VAL A 225 -12.81 9.36 -2.71
C VAL A 225 -13.47 8.71 -3.94
N PRO A 226 -13.98 9.49 -4.91
CA PRO A 226 -14.57 8.93 -6.13
C PRO A 226 -13.58 8.02 -6.87
N ILE A 227 -14.06 6.88 -7.36
CA ILE A 227 -13.21 5.86 -8.01
C ILE A 227 -12.39 6.40 -9.19
N GLU A 228 -12.94 7.37 -9.92
CA GLU A 228 -12.27 8.07 -11.02
C GLU A 228 -11.00 8.79 -10.51
N LYS A 229 -11.08 9.46 -9.36
CA LYS A 229 -9.92 10.11 -8.73
C LYS A 229 -8.93 9.10 -8.15
N ILE A 230 -9.40 7.94 -7.68
CA ILE A 230 -8.53 6.87 -7.21
C ILE A 230 -7.72 6.31 -8.38
N GLN A 231 -8.34 6.14 -9.56
CA GLN A 231 -7.65 5.70 -10.78
C GLN A 231 -6.61 6.72 -11.26
N ASP A 232 -6.89 8.02 -11.13
CA ASP A 232 -5.93 9.08 -11.50
C ASP A 232 -4.71 9.15 -10.55
N VAL A 233 -4.92 8.89 -9.25
CA VAL A 233 -3.86 8.98 -8.23
C VAL A 233 -3.02 7.71 -8.12
N LEU A 234 -3.58 6.56 -8.51
CA LEU A 234 -2.89 5.26 -8.51
C LEU A 234 -2.41 4.92 -9.91
#